data_AF-A0A414AY14-F1
#
_entry.id   AF-A0A414AY14-F1
#
_cell.length_a   1.000
_cell.length_b   1.000
_cell.length_c   1.000
_cell.angle_alpha   90.00
_cell.angle_beta   90.00
_cell.angle_gamma   90.00
#
_symmetry.space_group_name_H-M   'P 1'
#
loop_
_entity.id
_entity.type
_entity.pdbx_description
1 polymer ?
#
loop_
_entity_poly.entity_id
_entity_poly.type
_entity_poly.pdbx_seq_one_letter_code
_entity_poly.pdbx_strand_id
1 'polypeptide(L)'
;MGYDGKSLFECVRCPMCACRRLPPYGIFTVGLDYAFDYIIDAMKVTDNLGETIVLPEAVFLSCFENLGEAVTSFSPIHSDTTVYHLYLVLRGDDCSLEEIKAYAKVMNVNYLQAKRALMQKRNLIAAGSAYDIWKMLGRLEPFNVHHEIEQEYPYG
;
A
#
# COMPACT_ATOMS: atom_id res chain seq x y z
N MET A 1 -19.21 3.53 -11.78
CA MET A 1 -18.67 2.19 -11.51
C MET A 1 -17.80 2.34 -10.29
N GLY A 2 -18.18 1.72 -9.16
CA GLY A 2 -17.39 1.78 -7.94
C GLY A 2 -16.15 0.92 -8.13
N TYR A 3 -14.97 1.52 -8.01
CA TYR A 3 -13.72 0.78 -8.03
C TYR A 3 -13.58 0.08 -6.68
N ASP A 4 -13.62 -1.25 -6.69
CA ASP A 4 -13.27 -2.12 -5.57
C ASP A 4 -11.74 -2.32 -5.58
N GLY A 5 -11.01 -1.19 -5.57
CA GLY A 5 -9.55 -1.17 -5.62
C GLY A 5 -8.98 -1.62 -4.28
N LYS A 6 -7.78 -2.22 -4.30
CA LYS A 6 -7.00 -2.42 -3.08
C LYS A 6 -6.79 -1.07 -2.42
N SER A 7 -7.14 -0.97 -1.13
CA SER A 7 -6.87 0.22 -0.33
C SER A 7 -5.40 0.62 -0.47
N LEU A 8 -5.14 1.91 -0.70
CA LEU A 8 -3.78 2.45 -0.74
C LEU A 8 -3.03 2.21 0.58
N PHE A 9 -3.74 1.99 1.68
CA PHE A 9 -3.19 1.69 2.99
C PHE A 9 -3.90 0.49 3.62
N GLU A 10 -3.12 -0.49 4.06
CA GLU A 10 -3.58 -1.58 4.90
C GLU A 10 -3.15 -1.30 6.35
N CYS A 11 -4.13 -1.39 7.25
CA CYS A 11 -3.92 -1.20 8.68
C CYS A 11 -3.67 -2.57 9.32
N VAL A 12 -2.49 -2.75 9.91
CA VAL A 12 -2.14 -3.95 10.65
C VAL A 12 -2.21 -3.61 12.13
N ARG A 13 -3.05 -4.36 12.84
CA ARG A 13 -3.24 -4.26 14.29
C ARG A 13 -2.58 -5.46 14.93
N CYS A 14 -1.64 -5.21 15.82
CA CYS A 14 -0.95 -6.25 16.57
C CYS A 14 -1.26 -6.04 18.06
N PRO A 15 -2.05 -6.91 18.71
CA PRO A 15 -2.23 -6.87 20.15
C PRO A 15 -0.89 -7.11 20.86
N MET A 16 -0.59 -6.26 21.83
CA MET A 16 0.67 -6.26 22.56
C MET A 16 0.43 -6.47 24.05
N CYS A 17 1.33 -7.20 24.71
CA CYS A 17 1.30 -7.39 26.14
C CYS A 17 2.70 -7.31 26.76
N ALA A 18 2.80 -6.83 27.99
CA ALA A 18 4.05 -6.81 28.75
C ALA A 18 4.11 -8.01 29.70
N CYS A 19 5.21 -8.75 29.70
CA CYS A 19 5.42 -9.82 30.67
C CYS A 19 5.71 -9.21 32.05
N ARG A 20 4.78 -9.37 33.00
CA ARG A 20 4.92 -8.93 34.40
C ARG A 20 5.47 -10.02 35.30
N ARG A 21 5.17 -11.28 34.96
CA ARG A 21 5.61 -12.47 35.69
C ARG A 21 5.84 -13.61 34.71
N LEU A 22 6.80 -14.48 35.02
CA LEU A 22 7.09 -15.64 34.18
C LEU A 22 5.90 -16.62 34.18
N PRO A 23 5.35 -16.96 33.00
CA PRO A 23 4.33 -17.99 32.88
C PRO A 23 4.90 -19.39 33.11
N PRO A 24 4.05 -20.40 33.34
CA PRO A 24 4.48 -21.79 33.59
C PRO A 24 5.09 -22.48 32.38
N TYR A 25 4.88 -21.95 31.17
CA TYR A 25 5.34 -22.52 29.91
C TYR A 25 5.95 -21.42 29.02
N GLY A 26 6.93 -21.78 28.19
CA GLY A 26 7.61 -20.87 27.27
C GLY A 26 8.76 -20.08 27.91
N ILE A 27 9.57 -19.45 27.06
CA ILE A 27 10.74 -18.67 27.49
C ILE A 27 10.45 -17.18 27.33
N PHE A 28 10.12 -16.54 28.44
CA PHE A 28 9.80 -15.12 28.50
C PHE A 28 10.75 -14.38 29.42
N THR A 29 10.85 -13.06 29.21
CA THR A 29 11.63 -12.16 30.05
C THR A 29 10.69 -11.12 30.64
N VAL A 30 10.72 -10.99 31.97
CA VAL A 30 9.93 -9.98 32.67
C VAL A 30 10.37 -8.58 32.25
N GLY A 31 9.39 -7.72 31.94
CA GLY A 31 9.60 -6.35 31.47
C GLY A 31 9.73 -6.19 29.96
N LEU A 32 9.67 -7.27 29.18
CA LEU A 32 9.60 -7.20 27.72
C LEU A 32 8.15 -7.24 27.22
N ASP A 33 7.97 -6.65 26.04
CA ASP A 33 6.71 -6.62 25.31
C ASP A 33 6.68 -7.76 24.29
N TYR A 34 5.51 -8.38 24.16
CA TYR A 34 5.25 -9.52 23.29
C TYR A 34 3.99 -9.26 22.47
N ALA A 35 4.00 -9.71 21.21
CA ALA A 35 2.79 -9.78 20.42
C ALA A 35 1.99 -11.02 20.81
N PHE A 36 0.67 -10.91 20.81
CA PHE A 36 -0.21 -12.03 21.07
C PHE A 36 -1.46 -12.02 20.20
N ASP A 37 -2.03 -13.20 19.97
CA ASP A 37 -3.31 -13.37 19.31
C ASP A 37 -4.36 -13.90 20.29
N TYR A 38 -5.59 -13.41 20.16
CA TYR A 38 -6.73 -13.96 20.88
C TYR A 38 -7.23 -15.23 20.19
N ILE A 39 -7.42 -16.28 20.99
CA ILE A 39 -8.20 -17.45 20.61
C ILE A 39 -9.28 -17.68 21.66
N ILE A 40 -10.20 -18.60 21.39
CA ILE A 40 -11.29 -18.91 22.33
C ILE A 40 -10.65 -19.41 23.65
N ASP A 41 -10.91 -18.68 24.74
CA ASP A 41 -10.47 -18.95 26.12
C ASP A 41 -8.94 -19.00 26.35
N ALA A 42 -8.14 -18.49 25.40
CA ALA A 42 -6.68 -18.51 25.50
C ALA A 42 -6.01 -17.42 24.64
N MET A 43 -4.71 -17.22 24.86
CA MET A 43 -3.85 -16.32 24.10
C MET A 43 -2.69 -17.11 23.50
N LYS A 44 -2.36 -16.82 22.25
CA LYS A 44 -1.12 -17.29 21.62
C LYS A 44 -0.07 -16.21 21.75
N VAL A 45 1.02 -16.48 22.44
CA VAL A 45 2.12 -15.53 22.63
C VAL A 45 3.38 -16.14 22.04
N THR A 46 4.11 -15.37 21.24
CA THR A 46 5.41 -15.82 20.72
C THR A 46 6.48 -15.55 21.77
N ASP A 47 7.25 -16.56 22.15
CA ASP A 47 8.27 -16.44 23.18
C ASP A 47 9.61 -15.91 22.63
N ASN A 48 10.64 -15.82 23.48
CA ASN A 48 11.96 -15.28 23.09
C ASN A 48 12.70 -16.13 22.03
N LEU A 49 12.31 -17.39 21.84
CA LEU A 49 12.89 -18.27 20.82
C LEU A 49 12.10 -18.25 19.51
N GLY A 50 10.99 -17.51 19.45
CA GLY A 50 10.08 -17.50 18.29
C GLY A 50 9.05 -18.63 18.33
N GLU A 51 8.94 -19.37 19.44
CA GLU A 51 7.96 -20.45 19.59
C GLU A 51 6.60 -19.90 19.98
N THR A 52 5.53 -20.44 19.39
CA THR A 52 4.16 -20.03 19.73
C THR A 52 3.66 -20.79 20.95
N ILE A 53 3.45 -20.07 22.04
CA ILE A 53 2.97 -20.62 23.31
C ILE A 53 1.50 -20.28 23.49
N VAL A 54 0.68 -21.31 23.71
CA VAL A 54 -0.75 -21.13 24.01
C VAL A 54 -0.95 -21.10 25.52
N LEU A 55 -1.46 -19.99 26.03
CA LEU A 55 -1.73 -19.78 27.44
C LEU A 55 -3.24 -19.63 27.67
N PRO A 56 -3.85 -20.39 28.60
CA PRO A 56 -5.23 -20.14 29.01
C PRO A 56 -5.41 -18.70 29.51
N GLU A 57 -6.58 -18.11 29.30
CA GLU A 57 -6.85 -16.71 29.65
C GLU A 57 -6.47 -16.37 31.10
N ALA A 58 -6.85 -17.22 32.06
CA ALA A 58 -6.51 -17.03 33.46
C ALA A 58 -4.99 -16.98 33.72
N VAL A 59 -4.21 -17.80 33.00
CA VAL A 59 -2.75 -17.80 33.10
C VAL A 59 -2.19 -16.54 32.48
N PHE A 60 -2.67 -16.16 31.30
CA PHE A 60 -2.27 -14.96 30.58
C PHE A 60 -2.49 -13.70 31.43
N LEU A 61 -3.72 -13.46 31.91
CA LEU A 61 -4.06 -12.29 32.72
C LEU A 61 -3.28 -12.21 34.05
N SER A 62 -2.78 -13.35 34.54
CA SER A 62 -1.97 -13.39 35.75
C SER A 62 -0.48 -13.11 35.52
N CYS A 63 -0.01 -13.21 34.28
CA CYS A 63 1.42 -13.13 33.92
C CYS A 63 1.74 -11.95 33.01
N PHE A 64 0.78 -11.52 32.19
CA PHE A 64 0.93 -10.48 31.20
C PHE A 64 -0.07 -9.35 31.43
N GLU A 65 0.37 -8.12 31.19
CA GLU A 65 -0.49 -6.94 31.13
C GLU A 65 -0.78 -6.59 29.68
N ASN A 66 -2.04 -6.40 29.33
CA ASN A 66 -2.45 -6.01 28.00
C ASN A 66 -2.13 -4.52 27.76
N LEU A 67 -1.32 -4.24 26.74
CA LEU A 67 -0.91 -2.89 26.36
C LEU A 67 -1.80 -2.27 25.27
N GLY A 68 -2.79 -3.01 24.78
CA GLY A 68 -3.64 -2.62 23.65
C GLY A 68 -3.06 -3.07 22.31
N GLU A 69 -3.40 -2.35 21.24
CA GLU A 69 -3.00 -2.67 19.87
C GLU A 69 -1.91 -1.72 19.39
N ALA A 70 -0.75 -2.25 19.01
CA ALA A 70 0.17 -1.53 18.15
C ALA A 70 -0.45 -1.45 16.76
N VAL A 71 -0.64 -0.21 16.28
CA VAL A 71 -1.22 0.05 14.96
C VAL A 71 -0.09 0.50 14.04
N THR A 72 0.11 -0.25 12.97
CA THR A 72 0.99 0.15 11.87
C THR A 72 0.18 0.20 10.60
N SER A 73 0.53 1.11 9.70
CA SER A 73 -0.03 1.13 8.35
C SER A 73 1.08 0.85 7.37
N PHE A 74 0.81 0.00 6.39
CA PHE A 74 1.66 -0.17 5.23
C PHE A 74 0.86 0.08 3.98
N SER A 75 1.53 0.42 2.90
CA SER A 75 0.88 0.76 1.64
C SER A 75 1.29 -0.28 0.59
N PRO A 76 0.38 -1.19 0.17
CA PRO A 76 0.71 -2.31 -0.71
C PRO A 76 1.36 -1.87 -2.03
N ILE A 77 1.05 -0.65 -2.49
CA ILE A 77 1.61 -0.05 -3.71
C ILE A 77 3.14 0.03 -3.69
N HIS A 78 3.77 0.11 -2.51
CA HIS A 78 5.23 0.14 -2.36
C HIS A 78 5.86 -1.25 -2.42
N SER A 79 5.05 -2.29 -2.21
CA SER A 79 5.47 -3.70 -2.27
C SER A 79 5.22 -4.30 -3.65
N ASP A 80 4.46 -3.60 -4.50
CA ASP A 80 4.17 -4.04 -5.85
C ASP A 80 5.41 -3.94 -6.73
N THR A 81 5.81 -5.08 -7.29
CA THR A 81 6.97 -5.21 -8.18
C THR A 81 6.58 -5.19 -9.66
N THR A 82 5.28 -5.08 -9.95
CA THR A 82 4.74 -5.04 -11.30
C THR A 82 5.12 -3.73 -11.99
N VAL A 83 5.61 -3.84 -13.22
CA VAL A 83 5.93 -2.67 -14.05
C VAL A 83 4.73 -2.33 -14.91
N TYR A 84 4.12 -1.20 -14.61
CA TYR A 84 2.96 -0.65 -15.28
C TYR A 84 3.38 0.34 -16.36
N HIS A 85 2.58 0.41 -17.43
CA HIS A 85 2.80 1.35 -18.53
C HIS A 85 1.57 2.23 -18.68
N LEU A 86 1.75 3.53 -18.47
CA LEU A 86 0.71 4.53 -18.60
C LEU A 86 0.81 5.21 -19.96
N TYR A 87 -0.31 5.24 -20.66
CA TYR A 87 -0.46 5.83 -21.98
C TYR A 87 -1.43 7.00 -21.95
N LEU A 88 -1.11 8.04 -22.70
CA LEU A 88 -2.04 9.09 -23.09
C LEU A 88 -2.65 8.73 -24.44
N VAL A 89 -3.98 8.66 -24.51
CA VAL A 89 -4.71 8.31 -25.73
C VAL A 89 -5.38 9.56 -26.30
N LEU A 90 -5.04 9.91 -27.54
CA LEU A 90 -5.60 11.07 -28.21
C LEU A 90 -7.07 10.79 -28.56
N ARG A 91 -7.98 11.72 -28.25
CA ARG A 91 -9.41 11.55 -28.61
C ARG A 91 -9.63 11.66 -30.11
N GLY A 92 -9.01 12.64 -30.76
CA GLY A 92 -9.06 12.88 -32.20
C GLY A 92 -7.89 12.24 -32.96
N ASP A 93 -7.84 12.51 -34.27
CA ASP A 93 -6.69 12.15 -35.11
C ASP A 93 -5.49 13.09 -34.86
N ASP A 94 -5.78 14.34 -34.47
CA ASP A 94 -4.80 15.33 -34.03
C ASP A 94 -4.83 15.53 -32.51
N CYS A 95 -3.68 15.92 -31.94
CA CYS A 95 -3.58 16.26 -30.52
C CYS A 95 -4.30 17.58 -30.20
N SER A 96 -5.17 17.56 -29.20
CA SER A 96 -5.85 18.74 -28.67
C SER A 96 -4.94 19.61 -27.80
N LEU A 97 -5.33 20.86 -27.58
CA LEU A 97 -4.59 21.76 -26.68
C LEU A 97 -4.53 21.24 -25.24
N GLU A 98 -5.57 20.54 -24.79
CA GLU A 98 -5.65 19.94 -23.46
C GLU A 98 -4.65 18.78 -23.32
N GLU A 99 -4.56 17.91 -24.33
CA GLU A 99 -3.59 16.82 -24.38
C GLU A 99 -2.14 17.35 -24.41
N ILE A 100 -1.88 18.40 -25.19
CA ILE A 100 -0.57 19.07 -25.22
C ILE A 100 -0.23 19.67 -23.85
N LYS A 101 -1.18 20.34 -23.18
CA LYS A 101 -0.98 20.93 -21.85
C LYS A 101 -0.73 19.86 -20.79
N ALA A 102 -1.51 18.78 -20.81
CA ALA A 102 -1.36 17.65 -19.89
C ALA A 102 0.02 17.02 -20.06
N TYR A 103 0.41 16.67 -21.28
CA TYR A 103 1.72 16.09 -21.57
C TYR A 103 2.86 17.03 -21.16
N ALA A 104 2.77 18.31 -21.52
CA ALA A 104 3.77 19.31 -21.15
C ALA A 104 3.94 19.43 -19.62
N LYS A 105 2.83 19.43 -18.88
CA LYS A 105 2.85 19.52 -17.40
C LYS A 105 3.42 18.26 -16.76
N VAL A 106 3.07 17.09 -17.28
CA VAL A 106 3.49 15.78 -16.77
C VAL A 106 4.96 15.50 -17.07
N MET A 107 5.40 15.78 -18.29
CA MET A 107 6.79 15.56 -18.72
C MET A 107 7.71 16.75 -18.43
N ASN A 108 7.16 17.87 -17.94
CA ASN A 108 7.90 19.12 -17.70
C ASN A 108 8.65 19.62 -18.95
N VAL A 109 7.94 19.64 -20.08
CA VAL A 109 8.45 20.09 -21.38
C VAL A 109 7.62 21.27 -21.90
N ASN A 110 8.14 22.01 -22.88
CA ASN A 110 7.35 23.08 -23.50
C ASN A 110 6.27 22.52 -24.45
N TYR A 111 5.31 23.36 -24.84
CA TYR A 111 4.18 22.94 -25.69
C TYR A 111 4.58 22.47 -27.10
N LEU A 112 5.67 23.02 -27.67
CA LEU A 112 6.16 22.58 -28.98
C LEU A 112 6.76 21.18 -28.90
N GLN A 113 7.50 20.88 -27.83
CA GLN A 113 8.02 19.54 -27.55
C GLN A 113 6.90 18.55 -27.28
N ALA A 114 5.90 18.92 -26.48
CA ALA A 114 4.73 18.09 -26.20
C ALA A 114 3.97 17.75 -27.48
N LYS A 115 3.67 18.74 -28.34
CA LYS A 115 3.01 18.50 -29.62
C LYS A 115 3.80 17.54 -30.53
N ARG A 116 5.13 17.66 -30.56
CA ARG A 116 6.00 16.76 -31.34
C ARG A 116 6.11 15.35 -30.76
N ALA A 117 5.81 15.16 -29.47
CA ALA A 117 5.83 13.86 -28.83
C ALA A 117 4.51 13.11 -28.98
N LEU A 118 3.38 13.84 -29.07
CA LEU A 118 2.04 13.30 -29.27
C LEU A 118 1.75 12.99 -30.76
N MET A 119 2.50 12.04 -31.32
CA MET A 119 2.41 11.68 -32.74
C MET A 119 1.55 10.44 -33.00
N GLN A 120 1.32 9.63 -31.98
CA GLN A 120 0.57 8.37 -32.10
C GLN A 120 -0.81 8.54 -31.47
N LYS A 121 -1.76 7.68 -31.84
CA LYS A 121 -3.06 7.64 -31.16
C LYS A 121 -2.91 7.31 -29.67
N ARG A 122 -1.94 6.43 -29.34
CA ARG A 122 -1.62 5.95 -28.01
C ARG A 122 -0.14 6.23 -27.75
N ASN A 123 0.17 7.16 -26.84
CA ASN A 123 1.55 7.59 -26.56
C ASN A 123 1.94 7.17 -25.15
N LEU A 124 3.05 6.44 -25.01
CA LEU A 124 3.59 6.08 -23.69
C LEU A 124 4.07 7.35 -22.98
N ILE A 125 3.62 7.57 -21.75
CA ILE A 125 3.99 8.73 -20.93
C ILE A 125 4.74 8.36 -19.66
N ALA A 126 4.52 7.16 -19.11
CA ALA A 126 5.29 6.64 -17.99
C ALA A 126 5.36 5.12 -18.03
N ALA A 127 6.50 4.57 -17.60
CA ALA A 127 6.65 3.15 -17.31
C ALA A 127 7.40 3.03 -15.98
N GLY A 128 6.86 2.26 -15.03
CA GLY A 128 7.43 2.21 -13.70
C GLY A 128 6.61 1.41 -12.69
N SER A 129 6.93 1.60 -11.42
CA SER A 129 6.22 0.95 -10.31
C SER A 129 4.77 1.45 -10.23
N ALA A 130 3.94 0.73 -9.47
CA ALA A 130 2.58 1.19 -9.18
C ALA A 130 2.57 2.60 -8.58
N TYR A 131 3.50 2.90 -7.67
CA TYR A 131 3.62 4.22 -7.06
C TYR A 131 3.94 5.32 -8.08
N ASP A 132 4.83 5.04 -9.04
CA ASP A 132 5.17 5.99 -10.11
C ASP A 132 3.94 6.30 -10.96
N ILE A 133 3.16 5.27 -11.31
CA ILE A 133 1.93 5.45 -12.08
C ILE A 133 0.89 6.24 -11.28
N TRP A 134 0.65 5.91 -10.01
CA TRP A 134 -0.25 6.68 -9.13
C TRP A 134 0.11 8.18 -9.11
N LYS A 135 1.40 8.49 -8.94
CA LYS A 135 1.89 9.86 -8.94
C LYS A 135 1.66 10.57 -10.28
N MET A 136 1.80 9.85 -11.39
CA MET A 136 1.56 10.39 -12.72
C MET A 136 0.07 10.59 -13.01
N LEU A 137 -0.80 9.69 -12.55
CA LEU A 137 -2.26 9.84 -12.61
C LEU A 137 -2.73 11.09 -11.85
N GLY A 138 -2.23 11.33 -10.64
CA GLY A 138 -2.56 12.55 -9.88
C GLY A 138 -2.12 13.85 -10.59
N ARG A 139 -1.11 13.79 -11.45
CA ARG A 139 -0.70 14.94 -12.28
C ARG A 139 -1.57 15.10 -13.53
N LEU A 140 -2.23 14.04 -13.98
CA LEU A 140 -3.17 14.05 -15.10
C LEU A 140 -4.59 14.40 -14.69
N GLU A 141 -4.99 14.12 -13.44
CA GLU A 141 -6.35 14.35 -12.91
C GLU A 141 -6.93 15.75 -13.22
N PRO A 142 -6.15 16.86 -13.14
CA PRO A 142 -6.69 18.20 -13.46
C PRO A 142 -7.03 18.39 -14.94
N PHE A 143 -6.61 17.48 -15.82
CA PHE A 143 -6.77 17.56 -17.26
C PHE A 143 -7.83 16.57 -17.73
N ASN A 144 -8.76 17.02 -18.58
CA ASN A 144 -9.79 16.18 -19.18
C ASN A 144 -9.23 15.35 -20.36
N VAL A 145 -8.23 14.51 -20.10
CA VAL A 145 -7.52 13.71 -21.10
C VAL A 145 -7.79 12.22 -20.90
N HIS A 146 -7.82 11.47 -22.00
CA HIS A 146 -7.99 10.02 -21.93
C HIS A 146 -6.64 9.33 -21.70
N HIS A 147 -6.60 8.40 -20.75
CA HIS A 147 -5.41 7.64 -20.41
C HIS A 147 -5.75 6.16 -20.21
N GLU A 148 -4.77 5.31 -20.46
CA GLU A 148 -4.88 3.85 -20.34
C GLU A 148 -3.65 3.31 -19.60
N ILE A 149 -3.83 2.26 -18.81
CA ILE A 149 -2.73 1.52 -18.17
C ILE A 149 -2.71 0.13 -18.79
N GLU A 150 -1.56 -0.25 -19.34
CA GLU A 150 -1.34 -1.61 -19.83
C GLU A 150 -0.99 -2.48 -18.62
N GLN A 151 -1.90 -3.42 -18.33
CA GLN A 151 -2.07 -4.23 -17.11
C GLN A 151 -3.16 -3.71 -16.16
N GLU A 152 -3.82 -4.66 -15.51
CA GLU A 152 -4.86 -4.36 -14.52
C GLU A 152 -4.24 -3.62 -13.34
N TYR A 153 -4.64 -2.37 -13.14
CA TYR A 153 -4.12 -1.50 -12.10
C TYR A 153 -5.05 -1.53 -10.88
N PRO A 154 -4.69 -2.23 -9.80
CA PRO A 154 -5.61 -2.53 -8.70
C PRO A 154 -5.74 -1.38 -7.69
N TYR A 155 -5.04 -0.26 -7.87
CA TYR A 155 -4.99 0.87 -6.94
C TYR A 155 -5.79 2.04 -7.51
N GLY A 156 -7.03 2.24 -7.06
CA GLY A 156 -7.96 3.25 -7.59
C GLY A 156 -8.75 3.95 -6.51
#